data_AF-A0A3N1XGA3-F1
#
_entry.id   AF-A0A3N1XGA3-F1
#
_cell.length_a   1.000
_cell.length_b   1.000
_cell.length_c   1.000
_cell.angle_alpha   90.00
_cell.angle_beta   90.00
_cell.angle_gamma   90.00
#
_symmetry.space_group_name_H-M   'P 1'
#
loop_
_entity.id
_entity.type
_entity.pdbx_description
1 polymer ?
#
loop_
_entity_poly.entity_id
_entity_poly.type
_entity_poly.pdbx_seq_one_letter_code
_entity_poly.pdbx_strand_id
1 'polypeptide(L)'
;MKKNIYIIVLGLTIISITACAPKEDNLNSTKPVISQESQSSENKETDKDIMKEFNDLVLKENVSLKEVAAFMNENIKSITQEEASTMIIGFEELQKNSKNTEEEKYLPEEIQGEFNQLGTEGIDFNQAESIKDETIKQLVTESRENGYRIETAEGYYFPVIDYSFYKQFSSYATPDIKDYIDIMSVESDHIFAKDAALVITWDEVVKRALSLERFLSSYPDSGKREDITSLYDNYLFITMHGLNNTPLFDYETKKIDEKANNAFGIALTQSIDSKYLRKLGEFMEVIRKNDDRLTDEVESFRKENTKNESNEASKEPNRYSAAGIDDADELDKTFELLRIALSDNDKDTFADYIAYPIKVNVDGKKVEIKDKSEFIKNFDSIMSEDLKKVFINQKVEEFFVNQYGIMIGDGEFWISQIEGTKHKFSIYGINN
;
A
#
# COMPACT_ATOMS: atom_id res chain seq x y z
N MET A 1 -6.05 -37.68 57.55
CA MET A 1 -4.87 -38.44 58.05
C MET A 1 -3.59 -37.73 57.61
N LYS A 2 -2.41 -38.01 58.21
CA LYS A 2 -1.03 -37.64 57.81
C LYS A 2 -0.90 -36.46 56.80
N LYS A 3 -0.56 -35.20 57.15
CA LYS A 3 0.44 -34.59 58.07
C LYS A 3 1.91 -34.64 57.57
N ASN A 4 2.37 -33.50 57.04
CA ASN A 4 3.75 -32.95 56.93
C ASN A 4 3.60 -31.44 56.57
N ILE A 5 4.28 -30.39 57.07
CA ILE A 5 5.40 -30.23 58.04
C ILE A 5 6.75 -30.72 57.46
N TYR A 6 7.88 -29.96 57.40
CA TYR A 6 8.37 -28.71 58.04
C TYR A 6 9.57 -28.12 57.19
N ILE A 7 10.20 -26.92 57.34
CA ILE A 7 9.99 -25.62 58.06
C ILE A 7 11.16 -24.61 57.77
N ILE A 8 10.95 -23.26 57.89
CA ILE A 8 11.98 -22.21 58.23
C ILE A 8 13.05 -21.82 57.14
N VAL A 9 13.65 -20.60 57.01
CA VAL A 9 13.37 -19.20 57.48
C VAL A 9 14.31 -18.15 56.82
N LEU A 10 14.07 -16.85 57.12
CA LEU A 10 14.90 -15.64 56.87
C LEU A 10 15.00 -15.15 55.40
N GLY A 11 15.03 -13.85 55.09
CA GLY A 11 14.81 -12.65 55.91
C GLY A 11 16.03 -11.73 56.03
N LEU A 12 16.21 -10.80 55.07
CA LEU A 12 17.14 -9.67 55.22
C LEU A 12 16.75 -8.50 54.31
N THR A 13 16.40 -7.36 54.91
CA THR A 13 16.17 -6.07 54.25
C THR A 13 17.22 -5.06 54.69
N ILE A 14 17.82 -4.33 53.73
CA ILE A 14 18.48 -3.02 53.86
C ILE A 14 18.36 -2.43 52.44
N ILE A 15 17.53 -1.41 52.20
CA ILE A 15 17.67 0.02 52.55
C ILE A 15 18.82 0.68 51.77
N SER A 16 18.49 1.78 51.10
CA SER A 16 19.29 2.49 50.10
C SER A 16 19.77 3.87 50.61
N ILE A 17 20.32 4.68 49.69
CA ILE A 17 20.69 6.11 49.83
C ILE A 17 21.98 6.38 50.64
N THR A 18 23.07 6.72 49.95
CA THR A 18 23.70 8.06 49.95
C THR A 18 24.86 8.10 48.95
N ALA A 19 25.27 9.30 48.53
CA ALA A 19 26.28 9.51 47.50
C ALA A 19 27.50 10.28 48.03
N CYS A 20 28.69 10.03 47.47
CA CYS A 20 29.72 11.04 47.20
C CYS A 20 30.89 10.47 46.39
N ALA A 21 31.63 11.37 45.73
CA ALA A 21 32.92 11.16 45.07
C ALA A 21 33.73 12.47 45.21
N PRO A 22 34.98 12.64 44.69
CA PRO A 22 35.94 11.65 44.18
C PRO A 22 37.35 11.78 44.82
N LYS A 23 38.26 10.80 44.62
CA LYS A 23 39.65 10.97 44.09
C LYS A 23 40.56 9.75 44.31
N GLU A 24 41.52 9.64 43.39
CA GLU A 24 42.95 9.20 43.47
C GLU A 24 43.46 8.62 44.83
N ASP A 25 44.38 7.64 44.86
CA ASP A 25 45.49 7.49 43.89
C ASP A 25 46.19 6.09 43.83
N ASN A 26 46.86 5.85 42.68
CA ASN A 26 48.09 5.08 42.42
C ASN A 26 48.28 3.54 42.70
N LEU A 27 48.46 2.81 41.58
CA LEU A 27 49.55 1.85 41.23
C LEU A 27 49.43 0.30 41.34
N ASN A 28 49.44 -0.31 40.14
CA ASN A 28 50.19 -1.48 39.67
C ASN A 28 49.94 -2.90 40.24
N SER A 29 49.39 -3.77 39.37
CA SER A 29 50.20 -4.87 38.79
C SER A 29 49.70 -5.31 37.41
N THR A 30 50.61 -5.79 36.56
CA THR A 30 50.43 -6.07 35.13
C THR A 30 49.65 -7.34 34.80
N LYS A 31 48.94 -7.32 33.66
CA LYS A 31 48.71 -8.46 32.75
C LYS A 31 48.42 -7.97 31.31
N PRO A 32 48.54 -8.81 30.27
CA PRO A 32 48.85 -8.34 28.91
C PRO A 32 47.65 -7.83 28.13
N VAL A 33 47.93 -6.94 27.17
CA VAL A 33 47.02 -6.59 26.08
C VAL A 33 46.90 -7.78 25.13
N ILE A 34 45.67 -8.21 24.88
CA ILE A 34 45.27 -8.85 23.62
C ILE A 34 44.23 -7.93 23.02
N SER A 35 44.51 -7.38 21.84
CA SER A 35 43.58 -6.57 21.07
C SER A 35 42.53 -7.50 20.45
N GLN A 36 41.26 -7.28 20.79
CA GLN A 36 40.17 -7.62 19.87
C GLN A 36 39.87 -6.36 19.05
N GLU A 37 39.99 -6.48 17.73
CA GLU A 37 39.67 -5.39 16.80
C GLU A 37 38.16 -5.21 16.73
N SER A 38 37.71 -3.96 16.70
CA SER A 38 36.30 -3.60 16.65
C SER A 38 35.77 -3.67 15.21
N GLN A 39 35.26 -4.84 14.81
CA GLN A 39 34.44 -4.96 13.59
C GLN A 39 33.11 -4.23 13.78
N SER A 40 33.11 -2.92 13.53
CA SER A 40 31.91 -2.06 13.58
C SER A 40 31.96 -0.86 12.64
N SER A 41 32.94 -0.80 11.74
CA SER A 41 33.17 0.33 10.82
C SER A 41 33.09 -0.03 9.33
N GLU A 42 33.43 -1.26 8.93
CA GLU A 42 33.46 -1.66 7.52
C GLU A 42 32.04 -1.87 6.94
N ASN A 43 31.15 -2.60 7.61
CA ASN A 43 29.79 -2.86 7.12
C ASN A 43 29.06 -1.59 6.67
N LYS A 44 29.07 -0.52 7.47
CA LYS A 44 28.32 0.73 7.21
C LYS A 44 28.71 1.50 5.95
N GLU A 45 29.79 1.10 5.27
CA GLU A 45 30.15 1.60 3.96
C GLU A 45 29.56 0.68 2.87
N THR A 46 29.72 -0.65 3.02
CA THR A 46 29.10 -1.67 2.16
C THR A 46 27.57 -1.65 2.15
N ASP A 47 26.92 -1.47 3.31
CA ASP A 47 25.45 -1.44 3.47
C ASP A 47 24.84 -0.33 2.59
N LYS A 48 25.52 0.82 2.53
CA LYS A 48 25.10 1.98 1.72
C LYS A 48 25.28 1.77 0.23
N ASP A 49 26.38 1.14 -0.18
CA ASP A 49 26.62 0.83 -1.58
C ASP A 49 25.55 -0.15 -2.09
N ILE A 50 25.19 -1.17 -1.28
CA ILE A 50 24.09 -2.11 -1.59
C ILE A 50 22.75 -1.38 -1.75
N MET A 51 22.37 -0.50 -0.81
CA MET A 51 21.11 0.27 -0.92
C MET A 51 21.13 1.26 -2.10
N LYS A 52 22.29 1.82 -2.44
CA LYS A 52 22.45 2.67 -3.62
C LYS A 52 22.30 1.86 -4.91
N GLU A 53 22.93 0.69 -5.01
CA GLU A 53 22.81 -0.19 -6.18
C GLU A 53 21.37 -0.68 -6.38
N PHE A 54 20.63 -0.99 -5.31
CA PHE A 54 19.19 -1.27 -5.40
C PHE A 54 18.41 -0.09 -6.00
N ASN A 55 18.63 1.13 -5.49
CA ASN A 55 17.95 2.33 -5.99
C ASN A 55 18.31 2.61 -7.46
N ASP A 56 19.59 2.50 -7.85
CA ASP A 56 20.04 2.65 -9.24
C ASP A 56 19.47 1.54 -10.16
N LEU A 57 19.15 0.36 -9.61
CA LEU A 57 18.58 -0.77 -10.34
C LEU A 57 17.06 -0.60 -10.59
N VAL A 58 16.29 -0.18 -9.58
CA VAL A 58 14.82 0.01 -9.72
C VAL A 58 14.44 1.26 -10.52
N LEU A 59 15.36 2.24 -10.64
CA LEU A 59 15.16 3.47 -11.43
C LEU A 59 15.54 3.33 -12.92
N LYS A 60 15.86 2.12 -13.42
CA LYS A 60 16.10 1.88 -14.85
C LYS A 60 14.81 1.98 -15.65
N GLU A 61 14.84 2.72 -16.75
CA GLU A 61 13.75 2.83 -17.76
C GLU A 61 13.22 1.47 -18.24
N ASN A 62 14.11 0.48 -18.36
CA ASN A 62 13.80 -0.91 -18.72
C ASN A 62 14.28 -1.86 -17.61
N VAL A 63 13.77 -1.67 -16.38
CA VAL A 63 14.07 -2.53 -15.23
C VAL A 63 13.49 -3.93 -15.40
N SER A 64 14.26 -4.95 -15.04
CA SER A 64 13.79 -6.34 -14.97
C SER A 64 13.50 -6.73 -13.53
N LEU A 65 12.25 -7.13 -13.24
CA LEU A 65 11.82 -7.58 -11.91
C LEU A 65 12.67 -8.78 -11.44
N LYS A 66 12.96 -9.73 -12.33
CA LYS A 66 13.88 -10.85 -12.09
C LYS A 66 15.29 -10.41 -11.69
N GLU A 67 15.85 -9.35 -12.28
CA GLU A 67 17.16 -8.80 -11.86
C GLU A 67 17.09 -8.22 -10.43
N VAL A 68 16.02 -7.48 -10.11
CA VAL A 68 15.81 -6.91 -8.76
C VAL A 68 15.64 -8.03 -7.72
N ALA A 69 14.82 -9.03 -8.01
CA ALA A 69 14.61 -10.19 -7.14
C ALA A 69 15.88 -11.02 -6.91
N ALA A 70 16.73 -11.18 -7.93
CA ALA A 70 18.03 -11.82 -7.80
C ALA A 70 18.98 -10.98 -6.93
N PHE A 71 19.07 -9.67 -7.17
CA PHE A 71 19.88 -8.74 -6.38
C PHE A 71 19.47 -8.75 -4.90
N MET A 72 18.17 -8.74 -4.60
CA MET A 72 17.65 -8.86 -3.23
C MET A 72 18.07 -10.20 -2.60
N ASN A 73 17.88 -11.33 -3.27
CA ASN A 73 18.28 -12.65 -2.77
C ASN A 73 19.77 -12.76 -2.45
N GLU A 74 20.63 -12.09 -3.23
CA GLU A 74 22.07 -12.07 -2.98
C GLU A 74 22.44 -11.15 -1.80
N ASN A 75 21.79 -9.99 -1.63
CA ASN A 75 22.29 -8.91 -0.77
C ASN A 75 21.48 -8.63 0.51
N ILE A 76 20.19 -8.96 0.58
CA ILE A 76 19.28 -8.57 1.68
C ILE A 76 19.71 -9.07 3.08
N LYS A 77 20.51 -10.14 3.13
CA LYS A 77 21.09 -10.72 4.35
C LYS A 77 22.22 -9.90 4.98
N SER A 78 22.75 -8.92 4.26
CA SER A 78 23.95 -8.14 4.65
C SER A 78 23.62 -6.79 5.28
N ILE A 79 22.46 -6.23 4.93
CA ILE A 79 21.98 -4.89 5.32
C ILE A 79 21.17 -4.90 6.62
N THR A 80 20.77 -3.73 7.12
CA THR A 80 19.90 -3.61 8.31
C THR A 80 18.45 -4.03 8.02
N GLN A 81 17.65 -4.25 9.08
CA GLN A 81 16.25 -4.66 8.91
C GLN A 81 15.41 -3.57 8.25
N GLU A 82 15.71 -2.31 8.58
CA GLU A 82 15.08 -1.11 8.02
C GLU A 82 15.39 -0.95 6.53
N GLU A 83 16.62 -1.25 6.11
CA GLU A 83 17.05 -1.27 4.72
C GLU A 83 16.43 -2.46 3.94
N ALA A 84 16.39 -3.65 4.55
CA ALA A 84 15.71 -4.82 3.98
C ALA A 84 14.21 -4.57 3.80
N SER A 85 13.53 -3.96 4.78
CA SER A 85 12.14 -3.51 4.66
C SER A 85 11.96 -2.48 3.54
N THR A 86 12.91 -1.57 3.36
CA THR A 86 12.88 -0.58 2.27
C THR A 86 13.02 -1.26 0.89
N MET A 87 13.90 -2.26 0.75
CA MET A 87 13.99 -3.05 -0.48
C MET A 87 12.70 -3.82 -0.79
N ILE A 88 12.11 -4.45 0.24
CA ILE A 88 10.86 -5.21 0.12
C ILE A 88 9.73 -4.32 -0.39
N ILE A 89 9.52 -3.16 0.24
CA ILE A 89 8.46 -2.20 -0.16
C ILE A 89 8.76 -1.63 -1.55
N GLY A 90 10.02 -1.31 -1.86
CA GLY A 90 10.42 -0.81 -3.17
C GLY A 90 10.21 -1.81 -4.31
N PHE A 91 10.41 -3.10 -4.08
CA PHE A 91 10.15 -4.15 -5.06
C PHE A 91 8.65 -4.43 -5.22
N GLU A 92 7.87 -4.41 -4.13
CA GLU A 92 6.40 -4.53 -4.17
C GLU A 92 5.76 -3.36 -4.94
N GLU A 93 6.24 -2.14 -4.70
CA GLU A 93 5.79 -0.95 -5.44
C GLU A 93 6.23 -1.01 -6.90
N LEU A 94 7.43 -1.52 -7.21
CA LEU A 94 7.83 -1.76 -8.59
C LEU A 94 6.92 -2.79 -9.29
N GLN A 95 6.59 -3.92 -8.63
CA GLN A 95 5.64 -4.91 -9.16
C GLN A 95 4.24 -4.32 -9.40
N LYS A 96 3.75 -3.44 -8.51
CA LYS A 96 2.49 -2.72 -8.70
C LYS A 96 2.51 -1.84 -9.95
N ASN A 97 3.60 -1.09 -10.16
CA ASN A 97 3.75 -0.21 -11.32
C ASN A 97 3.99 -0.98 -12.63
N SER A 98 4.64 -2.15 -12.58
CA SER A 98 4.80 -3.05 -13.72
C SER A 98 3.51 -3.82 -14.11
N LYS A 99 2.42 -3.74 -13.33
CA LYS A 99 1.21 -4.56 -13.49
C LYS A 99 0.71 -4.61 -14.94
N ASN A 100 0.49 -3.46 -15.57
CA ASN A 100 -0.08 -3.40 -16.92
C ASN A 100 0.82 -4.11 -17.95
N THR A 101 2.14 -3.92 -17.85
CA THR A 101 3.13 -4.56 -18.73
C THR A 101 3.23 -6.07 -18.53
N GLU A 102 2.99 -6.57 -17.32
CA GLU A 102 2.88 -8.01 -17.08
C GLU A 102 1.52 -8.58 -17.55
N GLU A 103 0.41 -7.86 -17.35
CA GLU A 103 -0.92 -8.24 -17.89
C GLU A 103 -0.95 -8.25 -19.43
N GLU A 104 -0.24 -7.32 -20.09
CA GLU A 104 -0.14 -7.25 -21.56
C GLU A 104 0.44 -8.52 -22.19
N LYS A 105 1.32 -9.26 -21.48
CA LYS A 105 1.87 -10.54 -21.95
C LYS A 105 0.79 -11.62 -22.08
N TYR A 106 -0.32 -11.48 -21.36
CA TYR A 106 -1.42 -12.44 -21.31
C TYR A 106 -2.58 -12.06 -22.25
N LEU A 107 -2.67 -10.81 -22.71
CA LEU A 107 -3.73 -10.34 -23.63
C LEU A 107 -3.88 -11.12 -24.96
N PRO A 108 -2.85 -11.71 -25.60
CA PRO A 108 -3.02 -12.35 -26.90
C PRO A 108 -4.01 -13.52 -26.89
N GLU A 109 -4.90 -13.59 -27.89
CA GLU A 109 -5.95 -14.61 -27.99
C GLU A 109 -5.41 -16.05 -27.96
N GLU A 110 -4.23 -16.27 -28.56
CA GLU A 110 -3.53 -17.56 -28.54
C GLU A 110 -3.11 -17.97 -27.11
N ILE A 111 -2.63 -17.01 -26.30
CA ILE A 111 -2.22 -17.23 -24.91
C ILE A 111 -3.46 -17.51 -24.03
N GLN A 112 -4.52 -16.71 -24.16
CA GLN A 112 -5.79 -16.94 -23.46
C GLN A 112 -6.43 -18.28 -23.84
N GLY A 113 -6.30 -18.69 -25.11
CA GLY A 113 -6.81 -19.97 -25.61
C GLY A 113 -6.14 -21.17 -24.94
N GLU A 114 -4.81 -21.19 -24.87
CA GLU A 114 -4.05 -22.24 -24.19
C GLU A 114 -4.34 -22.28 -22.68
N PHE A 115 -4.39 -21.13 -21.98
CA PHE A 115 -4.78 -21.11 -20.56
C PHE A 115 -6.20 -21.64 -20.32
N ASN A 116 -7.15 -21.31 -21.20
CA ASN A 116 -8.50 -21.89 -21.16
C ASN A 116 -8.49 -23.42 -21.40
N GLN A 117 -7.60 -23.94 -22.26
CA GLN A 117 -7.43 -25.39 -22.40
C GLN A 117 -6.82 -26.01 -21.13
N LEU A 118 -5.79 -25.42 -20.52
CA LEU A 118 -5.21 -25.91 -19.26
C LEU A 118 -6.26 -25.99 -18.15
N GLY A 119 -7.06 -24.94 -17.97
CA GLY A 119 -8.18 -24.93 -17.01
C GLY A 119 -9.25 -26.00 -17.33
N THR A 120 -9.53 -26.23 -18.61
CA THR A 120 -10.47 -27.28 -19.07
C THR A 120 -9.93 -28.71 -18.86
N GLU A 121 -8.62 -28.92 -19.02
CA GLU A 121 -7.95 -30.20 -18.70
C GLU A 121 -7.76 -30.42 -17.18
N GLY A 122 -8.04 -29.40 -16.35
CA GLY A 122 -7.83 -29.45 -14.89
C GLY A 122 -6.34 -29.39 -14.50
N ILE A 123 -5.51 -28.79 -15.34
CA ILE A 123 -4.07 -28.61 -15.10
C ILE A 123 -3.88 -27.35 -14.26
N ASP A 124 -3.05 -27.44 -13.22
CA ASP A 124 -2.64 -26.29 -12.41
C ASP A 124 -1.69 -25.41 -13.22
N PHE A 125 -2.22 -24.33 -13.78
CA PHE A 125 -1.49 -23.36 -14.59
C PHE A 125 -0.48 -22.52 -13.79
N ASN A 126 -0.39 -22.65 -12.46
CA ASN A 126 0.72 -22.10 -11.68
C ASN A 126 1.89 -23.11 -11.54
N GLN A 127 1.69 -24.39 -11.83
CA GLN A 127 2.74 -25.41 -11.91
C GLN A 127 3.27 -25.51 -13.33
N ALA A 128 4.18 -24.59 -13.72
CA ALA A 128 4.79 -24.54 -15.05
C ALA A 128 5.39 -25.88 -15.51
N GLU A 129 5.86 -26.70 -14.58
CA GLU A 129 6.43 -28.02 -14.79
C GLU A 129 5.40 -29.07 -15.28
N SER A 130 4.10 -28.77 -15.15
CA SER A 130 2.98 -29.58 -15.66
C SER A 130 2.48 -29.15 -17.06
N ILE A 131 2.88 -27.96 -17.52
CA ILE A 131 2.44 -27.36 -18.77
C ILE A 131 3.24 -27.96 -19.94
N LYS A 132 2.53 -28.32 -21.02
CA LYS A 132 3.11 -29.02 -22.19
C LYS A 132 3.60 -28.07 -23.28
N ASP A 133 2.93 -26.93 -23.46
CA ASP A 133 3.40 -25.89 -24.39
C ASP A 133 4.56 -25.11 -23.76
N GLU A 134 5.67 -25.03 -24.48
CA GLU A 134 6.90 -24.39 -23.97
C GLU A 134 6.79 -22.86 -23.92
N THR A 135 5.88 -22.24 -24.70
CA THR A 135 5.63 -20.78 -24.67
C THR A 135 4.88 -20.40 -23.40
N ILE A 136 3.78 -21.07 -23.11
CA ILE A 136 2.98 -20.85 -21.89
C ILE A 136 3.80 -21.21 -20.65
N LYS A 137 4.53 -22.32 -20.70
CA LYS A 137 5.45 -22.74 -19.62
C LYS A 137 6.56 -21.72 -19.38
N GLN A 138 7.15 -21.14 -20.43
CA GLN A 138 8.14 -20.05 -20.27
C GLN A 138 7.48 -18.81 -19.66
N LEU A 139 6.30 -18.40 -20.14
CA LEU A 139 5.57 -17.23 -19.63
C LEU A 139 5.20 -17.37 -18.13
N VAL A 140 4.66 -18.52 -17.71
CA VAL A 140 4.39 -18.81 -16.29
C VAL A 140 5.67 -18.86 -15.47
N THR A 141 6.77 -19.39 -16.02
CA THR A 141 8.07 -19.40 -15.34
C THR A 141 8.60 -17.98 -15.13
N GLU A 142 8.54 -17.13 -16.16
CA GLU A 142 8.96 -15.73 -16.08
C GLU A 142 8.12 -14.95 -15.05
N SER A 143 6.78 -15.10 -15.07
CA SER A 143 5.91 -14.47 -14.07
C SER A 143 6.24 -14.94 -12.64
N ARG A 144 6.53 -16.22 -12.42
CA ARG A 144 6.97 -16.75 -11.10
C ARG A 144 8.34 -16.19 -10.68
N GLU A 145 9.29 -16.04 -11.61
CA GLU A 145 10.60 -15.42 -11.35
C GLU A 145 10.50 -13.91 -11.08
N ASN A 146 9.51 -13.23 -11.67
CA ASN A 146 9.15 -11.84 -11.41
C ASN A 146 8.32 -11.66 -10.12
N GLY A 147 7.94 -12.74 -9.42
CA GLY A 147 7.16 -12.72 -8.17
C GLY A 147 5.64 -12.57 -8.33
N TYR A 148 5.08 -13.01 -9.46
CA TYR A 148 3.65 -13.14 -9.71
C TYR A 148 3.20 -14.60 -9.76
N ARG A 149 1.93 -14.80 -9.45
CA ARG A 149 1.16 -16.02 -9.71
C ARG A 149 -0.01 -15.69 -10.64
N ILE A 150 -0.56 -16.68 -11.32
CA ILE A 150 -1.63 -16.47 -12.30
C ILE A 150 -2.98 -16.71 -11.64
N GLU A 151 -3.94 -15.85 -11.97
CA GLU A 151 -5.34 -15.93 -11.58
C GLU A 151 -6.26 -16.01 -12.81
N THR A 152 -7.53 -16.32 -12.56
CA THR A 152 -8.57 -16.19 -13.60
C THR A 152 -9.90 -15.70 -13.04
N ALA A 153 -10.55 -14.81 -13.77
CA ALA A 153 -11.92 -14.33 -13.55
C ALA A 153 -12.67 -14.35 -14.89
N GLU A 154 -13.92 -14.82 -14.89
CA GLU A 154 -14.80 -14.93 -16.08
C GLU A 154 -14.19 -15.65 -17.32
N GLY A 155 -13.10 -16.43 -17.15
CA GLY A 155 -12.39 -17.12 -18.24
C GLY A 155 -11.23 -16.33 -18.85
N TYR A 156 -10.96 -15.12 -18.37
CA TYR A 156 -9.74 -14.36 -18.65
C TYR A 156 -8.65 -14.71 -17.62
N TYR A 157 -7.39 -14.80 -18.06
CA TYR A 157 -6.23 -15.19 -17.24
C TYR A 157 -5.21 -14.04 -17.16
N PHE A 158 -4.68 -13.78 -15.96
CA PHE A 158 -3.80 -12.62 -15.71
C PHE A 158 -2.87 -12.84 -14.50
N PRO A 159 -1.70 -12.19 -14.46
CA PRO A 159 -0.79 -12.23 -13.32
C PRO A 159 -1.26 -11.34 -12.17
N VAL A 160 -1.08 -11.81 -10.93
CA VAL A 160 -1.27 -11.06 -9.69
C VAL A 160 -0.06 -11.28 -8.77
N ILE A 161 0.24 -10.32 -7.89
CA ILE A 161 1.42 -10.41 -7.01
C ILE A 161 1.29 -11.63 -6.08
N ASP A 162 2.29 -12.50 -6.14
CA ASP A 162 2.40 -13.62 -5.21
C ASP A 162 3.06 -13.16 -3.92
N TYR A 163 2.26 -12.84 -2.90
CA TYR A 163 2.83 -12.45 -1.60
C TYR A 163 3.56 -13.60 -0.89
N SER A 164 3.32 -14.88 -1.27
CA SER A 164 4.17 -15.99 -0.81
C SER A 164 5.62 -15.86 -1.27
N PHE A 165 5.89 -15.18 -2.39
CA PHE A 165 7.24 -14.87 -2.85
C PHE A 165 8.05 -14.13 -1.78
N TYR A 166 7.42 -13.20 -1.06
CA TYR A 166 8.09 -12.38 -0.04
C TYR A 166 8.44 -13.15 1.25
N LYS A 167 7.91 -14.36 1.45
CA LYS A 167 8.29 -15.24 2.57
C LYS A 167 9.78 -15.61 2.55
N GLN A 168 10.47 -15.52 1.40
CA GLN A 168 11.92 -15.71 1.30
C GLN A 168 12.73 -14.54 1.90
N PHE A 169 12.12 -13.36 2.00
CA PHE A 169 12.73 -12.13 2.51
C PHE A 169 12.28 -11.75 3.93
N SER A 170 11.13 -12.26 4.39
CA SER A 170 10.48 -11.79 5.61
C SER A 170 11.35 -11.89 6.87
N SER A 171 12.24 -12.89 6.99
CA SER A 171 13.14 -13.04 8.13
C SER A 171 14.21 -11.95 8.27
N TYR A 172 14.44 -11.14 7.24
CA TYR A 172 15.36 -9.99 7.26
C TYR A 172 14.65 -8.67 7.56
N ALA A 173 13.33 -8.60 7.31
CA ALA A 173 12.53 -7.39 7.48
C ALA A 173 12.34 -6.96 8.94
N THR A 174 11.94 -5.72 9.15
CA THR A 174 11.40 -5.24 10.43
C THR A 174 10.14 -6.02 10.84
N PRO A 175 9.80 -6.12 12.14
CA PRO A 175 8.67 -6.95 12.60
C PRO A 175 7.32 -6.59 11.97
N ASP A 176 7.07 -5.31 11.70
CA ASP A 176 5.85 -4.85 11.04
C ASP A 176 5.81 -5.32 9.58
N ILE A 177 6.86 -5.14 8.79
CA ILE A 177 6.90 -5.57 7.39
C ILE A 177 6.90 -7.11 7.28
N LYS A 178 7.51 -7.82 8.24
CA LYS A 178 7.40 -9.28 8.37
C LYS A 178 5.95 -9.75 8.65
N ASP A 179 5.20 -9.03 9.48
CA ASP A 179 3.80 -9.36 9.77
C ASP A 179 2.84 -8.90 8.64
N TYR A 180 3.18 -7.83 7.92
CA TYR A 180 2.52 -7.42 6.68
C TYR A 180 2.63 -8.49 5.60
N ILE A 181 3.83 -9.04 5.36
CA ILE A 181 4.05 -10.15 4.42
C ILE A 181 3.20 -11.36 4.80
N ASP A 182 3.17 -11.75 6.08
CA ASP A 182 2.36 -12.89 6.54
C ASP A 182 0.86 -12.67 6.32
N ILE A 183 0.36 -11.43 6.52
CA ILE A 183 -1.04 -11.06 6.24
C ILE A 183 -1.33 -11.11 4.73
N MET A 184 -0.57 -10.38 3.92
CA MET A 184 -0.82 -10.29 2.48
C MET A 184 -0.61 -11.62 1.76
N SER A 185 0.25 -12.49 2.31
CA SER A 185 0.36 -13.89 1.89
C SER A 185 -0.95 -14.63 2.07
N VAL A 186 -1.65 -14.49 3.19
CA VAL A 186 -2.95 -15.14 3.41
C VAL A 186 -4.04 -14.61 2.46
N GLU A 187 -3.98 -13.32 2.11
CA GLU A 187 -4.89 -12.75 1.11
C GLU A 187 -4.59 -13.23 -0.32
N SER A 188 -3.31 -13.39 -0.70
CA SER A 188 -2.93 -13.87 -2.04
C SER A 188 -3.05 -15.40 -2.16
N ASP A 189 -2.53 -16.18 -1.20
CA ASP A 189 -2.62 -17.65 -1.16
C ASP A 189 -4.10 -18.10 -1.18
N HIS A 190 -4.97 -17.36 -0.50
CA HIS A 190 -6.37 -17.71 -0.25
C HIS A 190 -7.27 -16.47 -0.41
N ILE A 191 -7.58 -16.10 -1.66
CA ILE A 191 -8.48 -14.97 -1.98
C ILE A 191 -9.82 -15.09 -1.22
N PHE A 192 -10.34 -13.99 -0.69
CA PHE A 192 -11.57 -14.01 0.11
C PHE A 192 -12.85 -14.03 -0.74
N ALA A 193 -12.78 -13.49 -1.95
CA ALA A 193 -13.92 -13.37 -2.86
C ALA A 193 -13.56 -13.72 -4.30
N LYS A 194 -14.56 -14.20 -5.04
CA LYS A 194 -14.55 -14.37 -6.49
C LYS A 194 -15.96 -14.16 -7.02
N ASP A 195 -16.10 -13.54 -8.19
CA ASP A 195 -17.39 -13.28 -8.85
C ASP A 195 -18.44 -12.63 -7.90
N ALA A 196 -17.98 -11.67 -7.08
CA ALA A 196 -18.73 -11.01 -6.00
C ALA A 196 -19.39 -11.94 -4.94
N ALA A 197 -18.89 -13.17 -4.81
CA ALA A 197 -19.22 -14.14 -3.76
C ALA A 197 -18.02 -14.35 -2.82
N LEU A 198 -18.29 -14.55 -1.53
CA LEU A 198 -17.29 -15.03 -0.57
C LEU A 198 -16.95 -16.50 -0.87
N VAL A 199 -15.66 -16.78 -1.03
CA VAL A 199 -15.12 -18.14 -1.19
C VAL A 199 -14.44 -18.66 0.08
N ILE A 200 -14.23 -17.79 1.08
CA ILE A 200 -13.86 -18.15 2.45
C ILE A 200 -15.09 -18.24 3.38
N THR A 201 -14.91 -18.80 4.57
CA THR A 201 -15.97 -18.91 5.59
C THR A 201 -16.06 -17.66 6.47
N TRP A 202 -17.20 -17.46 7.12
CA TRP A 202 -17.43 -16.32 8.03
C TRP A 202 -16.51 -16.31 9.27
N ASP A 203 -16.03 -17.47 9.72
CA ASP A 203 -15.01 -17.57 10.78
C ASP A 203 -13.61 -17.15 10.27
N GLU A 204 -13.30 -17.37 8.98
CA GLU A 204 -12.09 -16.85 8.34
C GLU A 204 -12.16 -15.32 8.15
N VAL A 205 -13.32 -14.77 7.76
CA VAL A 205 -13.59 -13.32 7.72
C VAL A 205 -13.29 -12.67 9.09
N VAL A 206 -13.84 -13.24 10.17
CA VAL A 206 -13.56 -12.81 11.56
C VAL A 206 -12.07 -12.91 11.90
N LYS A 207 -11.43 -14.03 11.56
CA LYS A 207 -10.00 -14.29 11.84
C LYS A 207 -9.08 -13.29 11.14
N ARG A 208 -9.38 -12.93 9.89
CA ARG A 208 -8.62 -11.93 9.13
C ARG A 208 -8.82 -10.53 9.69
N ALA A 209 -10.06 -10.11 9.96
CA ALA A 209 -10.36 -8.84 10.62
C ALA A 209 -9.60 -8.67 11.97
N LEU A 210 -9.55 -9.72 12.78
CA LEU A 210 -8.78 -9.77 14.04
C LEU A 210 -7.25 -9.76 13.86
N SER A 211 -6.73 -10.22 12.71
CA SER A 211 -5.31 -10.15 12.38
C SER A 211 -4.92 -8.74 11.95
N LEU A 212 -5.76 -8.10 11.13
CA LEU A 212 -5.60 -6.74 10.65
C LEU A 212 -5.71 -5.72 11.80
N GLU A 213 -6.68 -5.89 12.70
CA GLU A 213 -6.78 -5.07 13.93
C GLU A 213 -5.52 -5.19 14.80
N ARG A 214 -4.94 -6.39 14.90
CA ARG A 214 -3.71 -6.63 15.67
C ARG A 214 -2.51 -5.91 15.04
N PHE A 215 -2.38 -5.92 13.71
CA PHE A 215 -1.37 -5.13 13.01
C PHE A 215 -1.54 -3.63 13.31
N LEU A 216 -2.76 -3.09 13.11
CA LEU A 216 -3.06 -1.66 13.26
C LEU A 216 -2.93 -1.13 14.70
N SER A 217 -2.86 -2.02 15.69
CA SER A 217 -2.65 -1.70 17.11
C SER A 217 -1.23 -2.01 17.60
N SER A 218 -0.52 -2.95 16.97
CA SER A 218 0.89 -3.28 17.29
C SER A 218 1.87 -2.35 16.59
N TYR A 219 1.52 -1.88 15.39
CA TYR A 219 2.39 -1.08 14.52
C TYR A 219 1.70 0.24 14.13
N PRO A 220 1.50 1.18 15.08
CA PRO A 220 0.81 2.44 14.82
C PRO A 220 1.54 3.36 13.83
N ASP A 221 2.87 3.21 13.72
CA ASP A 221 3.75 4.08 12.91
C ASP A 221 4.31 3.36 11.65
N SER A 222 3.78 2.19 11.28
CA SER A 222 4.25 1.45 10.09
C SER A 222 3.86 2.15 8.79
N GLY A 223 4.78 2.18 7.82
CA GLY A 223 4.48 2.64 6.45
C GLY A 223 3.42 1.82 5.73
N LYS A 224 3.10 0.61 6.21
CA LYS A 224 2.02 -0.26 5.70
C LYS A 224 0.68 -0.11 6.44
N ARG A 225 0.57 0.89 7.31
CA ARG A 225 -0.66 1.18 8.07
C ARG A 225 -1.87 1.43 7.18
N GLU A 226 -1.72 2.17 6.09
CA GLU A 226 -2.86 2.59 5.26
C GLU A 226 -3.39 1.43 4.39
N ASP A 227 -2.51 0.68 3.73
CA ASP A 227 -2.82 -0.61 3.07
C ASP A 227 -3.69 -1.51 3.98
N ILE A 228 -3.22 -1.74 5.21
CA ILE A 228 -3.89 -2.62 6.18
C ILE A 228 -5.16 -1.97 6.77
N THR A 229 -5.27 -0.65 6.81
CA THR A 229 -6.50 0.04 7.24
C THR A 229 -7.61 -0.14 6.21
N SER A 230 -7.30 0.04 4.92
CA SER A 230 -8.24 -0.20 3.83
C SER A 230 -8.71 -1.66 3.79
N LEU A 231 -7.78 -2.61 3.94
CA LEU A 231 -8.13 -4.03 4.03
C LEU A 231 -8.99 -4.37 5.26
N TYR A 232 -8.69 -3.78 6.43
CA TYR A 232 -9.51 -3.93 7.64
C TYR A 232 -10.92 -3.38 7.44
N ASP A 233 -11.07 -2.21 6.82
CA ASP A 233 -12.37 -1.59 6.57
C ASP A 233 -13.21 -2.44 5.58
N ASN A 234 -12.60 -3.05 4.56
CA ASN A 234 -13.26 -4.01 3.68
C ASN A 234 -13.74 -5.26 4.45
N TYR A 235 -12.90 -5.84 5.32
CA TYR A 235 -13.32 -6.96 6.16
C TYR A 235 -14.42 -6.59 7.16
N LEU A 236 -14.43 -5.35 7.66
CA LEU A 236 -15.49 -4.82 8.50
C LEU A 236 -16.80 -4.59 7.71
N PHE A 237 -16.71 -4.15 6.46
CA PHE A 237 -17.86 -4.07 5.55
C PHE A 237 -18.42 -5.46 5.27
N ILE A 238 -17.59 -6.41 4.83
CA ILE A 238 -17.99 -7.81 4.60
C ILE A 238 -18.67 -8.40 5.85
N THR A 239 -18.13 -8.15 7.05
CA THR A 239 -18.73 -8.58 8.33
C THR A 239 -20.15 -8.05 8.55
N MET A 240 -20.48 -6.86 8.05
CA MET A 240 -21.77 -6.20 8.26
C MET A 240 -22.73 -6.24 7.06
N HIS A 241 -22.24 -6.60 5.87
CA HIS A 241 -23.00 -6.53 4.63
C HIS A 241 -22.98 -7.85 3.84
N GLY A 242 -21.91 -8.64 3.94
CA GLY A 242 -21.58 -9.69 2.98
C GLY A 242 -21.19 -9.10 1.62
N LEU A 243 -21.28 -9.93 0.57
CA LEU A 243 -21.03 -9.53 -0.82
C LEU A 243 -22.27 -9.85 -1.68
N ASN A 244 -22.37 -9.29 -2.90
CA ASN A 244 -23.60 -9.37 -3.70
C ASN A 244 -24.11 -10.79 -3.97
N ASN A 245 -23.21 -11.75 -4.20
CA ASN A 245 -23.59 -13.16 -4.44
C ASN A 245 -23.52 -14.03 -3.17
N THR A 246 -23.11 -13.47 -2.03
CA THR A 246 -23.17 -14.08 -0.68
C THR A 246 -23.51 -13.00 0.35
N PRO A 247 -24.74 -12.45 0.35
CA PRO A 247 -25.11 -11.36 1.22
C PRO A 247 -25.23 -11.84 2.67
N LEU A 248 -24.96 -10.97 3.64
CA LEU A 248 -25.16 -11.31 5.05
C LEU A 248 -26.65 -11.54 5.38
N PHE A 249 -27.54 -10.85 4.66
CA PHE A 249 -28.98 -10.98 4.80
C PHE A 249 -29.61 -11.43 3.48
N ASP A 250 -30.42 -12.48 3.53
CA ASP A 250 -31.17 -13.00 2.39
C ASP A 250 -32.04 -11.90 1.74
N TYR A 251 -31.99 -11.79 0.40
CA TYR A 251 -32.60 -10.67 -0.32
C TYR A 251 -34.12 -10.60 -0.17
N GLU A 252 -34.82 -11.73 -0.06
CA GLU A 252 -36.28 -11.79 0.01
C GLU A 252 -36.79 -11.74 1.45
N THR A 253 -36.30 -12.63 2.33
CA THR A 253 -36.77 -12.73 3.71
C THR A 253 -36.11 -11.71 4.65
N LYS A 254 -35.04 -11.05 4.22
CA LYS A 254 -34.19 -10.14 5.02
C LYS A 254 -33.54 -10.79 6.24
N LYS A 255 -33.58 -12.12 6.39
CA LYS A 255 -32.97 -12.82 7.52
C LYS A 255 -31.46 -12.91 7.37
N ILE A 256 -30.74 -12.85 8.49
CA ILE A 256 -29.29 -13.13 8.53
C ILE A 256 -29.00 -14.58 8.12
N ASP A 257 -27.88 -14.80 7.42
CA ASP A 257 -27.34 -16.13 7.14
C ASP A 257 -27.04 -16.91 8.44
N GLU A 258 -27.42 -18.18 8.46
CA GLU A 258 -27.26 -19.06 9.63
C GLU A 258 -25.78 -19.34 9.93
N LYS A 259 -24.94 -19.44 8.89
CA LYS A 259 -23.49 -19.67 9.07
C LYS A 259 -22.82 -18.43 9.64
N ALA A 260 -23.17 -17.24 9.14
CA ALA A 260 -22.70 -15.96 9.68
C ALA A 260 -23.08 -15.79 11.16
N ASN A 261 -24.37 -15.95 11.50
CA ASN A 261 -24.87 -15.82 12.87
C ASN A 261 -24.15 -16.78 13.84
N ASN A 262 -23.91 -18.03 13.40
CA ASN A 262 -23.14 -19.01 14.18
C ASN A 262 -21.67 -18.60 14.34
N ALA A 263 -20.97 -18.26 13.24
CA ALA A 263 -19.57 -17.84 13.28
C ALA A 263 -19.35 -16.59 14.16
N PHE A 264 -20.21 -15.59 14.03
CA PHE A 264 -20.20 -14.38 14.86
C PHE A 264 -20.55 -14.70 16.32
N GLY A 265 -21.51 -15.60 16.56
CA GLY A 265 -21.81 -16.11 17.90
C GLY A 265 -20.60 -16.78 18.57
N ILE A 266 -19.85 -17.60 17.83
CA ILE A 266 -18.61 -18.23 18.30
C ILE A 266 -17.52 -17.17 18.55
N ALA A 267 -17.34 -16.21 17.63
CA ALA A 267 -16.38 -15.12 17.76
C ALA A 267 -16.57 -14.32 19.07
N LEU A 268 -17.82 -14.01 19.41
CA LEU A 268 -18.18 -13.26 20.61
C LEU A 268 -18.01 -14.05 21.93
N THR A 269 -17.66 -15.35 21.88
CA THR A 269 -17.24 -16.09 23.09
C THR A 269 -15.75 -15.92 23.42
N GLN A 270 -14.95 -15.35 22.50
CA GLN A 270 -13.51 -15.21 22.67
C GLN A 270 -13.18 -14.10 23.66
N SER A 271 -12.36 -14.40 24.68
CA SER A 271 -11.93 -13.44 25.69
C SER A 271 -10.76 -12.57 25.19
N ILE A 272 -11.01 -11.78 24.14
CA ILE A 272 -10.04 -10.91 23.47
C ILE A 272 -10.51 -9.44 23.58
N ASP A 273 -9.60 -8.54 23.97
CA ASP A 273 -9.87 -7.10 23.88
C ASP A 273 -9.73 -6.65 22.42
N SER A 274 -10.86 -6.36 21.78
CA SER A 274 -10.96 -6.05 20.35
C SER A 274 -12.07 -5.02 20.12
N LYS A 275 -11.79 -3.97 19.35
CA LYS A 275 -12.80 -3.00 18.90
C LYS A 275 -13.68 -3.64 17.83
N TYR A 276 -13.10 -4.46 16.96
CA TYR A 276 -13.85 -5.28 15.99
C TYR A 276 -14.91 -6.16 16.68
N LEU A 277 -14.53 -6.95 17.69
CA LEU A 277 -15.48 -7.82 18.40
C LEU A 277 -16.52 -7.04 19.22
N ARG A 278 -16.17 -5.88 19.80
CA ARG A 278 -17.17 -4.99 20.42
C ARG A 278 -18.22 -4.53 19.42
N LYS A 279 -17.78 -3.99 18.28
CA LYS A 279 -18.65 -3.49 17.20
C LYS A 279 -19.49 -4.62 16.58
N LEU A 280 -18.93 -5.83 16.47
CA LEU A 280 -19.66 -7.04 16.08
C LEU A 280 -20.71 -7.46 17.14
N GLY A 281 -20.38 -7.33 18.43
CA GLY A 281 -21.30 -7.59 19.54
C GLY A 281 -22.51 -6.65 19.50
N GLU A 282 -22.24 -5.34 19.41
CA GLU A 282 -23.24 -4.28 19.24
C GLU A 282 -24.14 -4.54 18.02
N PHE A 283 -23.55 -4.87 16.87
CA PHE A 283 -24.29 -5.23 15.65
C PHE A 283 -25.22 -6.43 15.86
N MET A 284 -24.70 -7.51 16.48
CA MET A 284 -25.47 -8.72 16.76
C MET A 284 -26.55 -8.52 17.84
N GLU A 285 -26.45 -7.51 18.70
CA GLU A 285 -27.55 -7.10 19.58
C GLU A 285 -28.66 -6.39 18.81
N VAL A 286 -28.32 -5.47 17.89
CA VAL A 286 -29.30 -4.77 17.04
C VAL A 286 -30.03 -5.76 16.10
N ILE A 287 -29.32 -6.75 15.53
CA ILE A 287 -29.91 -7.81 14.72
C ILE A 287 -30.94 -8.64 15.52
N ARG A 288 -30.57 -9.12 16.70
CA ARG A 288 -31.47 -9.94 17.55
C ARG A 288 -32.68 -9.18 18.07
N LYS A 289 -32.51 -7.87 18.32
CA LYS A 289 -33.61 -6.94 18.66
C LYS A 289 -34.63 -6.83 17.51
N ASN A 290 -34.22 -7.06 16.27
CA ASN A 290 -35.00 -6.94 15.04
C ASN A 290 -35.39 -8.30 14.43
N ASP A 291 -35.69 -9.30 15.27
CA ASP A 291 -36.12 -10.66 14.88
C ASP A 291 -35.16 -11.37 13.88
N ASP A 292 -33.86 -11.13 14.03
CA ASP A 292 -32.77 -11.61 13.17
C ASP A 292 -32.89 -11.16 11.69
N ARG A 293 -33.39 -9.94 11.45
CA ARG A 293 -33.62 -9.37 10.11
C ARG A 293 -32.98 -8.01 9.89
N LEU A 294 -32.64 -7.74 8.62
CA LEU A 294 -32.31 -6.41 8.12
C LEU A 294 -33.56 -5.51 8.09
N THR A 295 -33.69 -4.67 9.12
CA THR A 295 -34.65 -3.56 9.22
C THR A 295 -33.93 -2.22 9.03
N ASP A 296 -34.69 -1.11 8.99
CA ASP A 296 -34.12 0.25 8.90
C ASP A 296 -33.16 0.57 10.07
N GLU A 297 -33.33 -0.05 11.25
CA GLU A 297 -32.42 0.12 12.39
C GLU A 297 -31.09 -0.61 12.16
N VAL A 298 -31.15 -1.87 11.69
CA VAL A 298 -29.94 -2.64 11.32
C VAL A 298 -29.21 -1.98 10.15
N GLU A 299 -29.95 -1.47 9.16
CA GLU A 299 -29.41 -0.74 8.01
C GLU A 299 -28.77 0.60 8.39
N SER A 300 -29.33 1.32 9.37
CA SER A 300 -28.73 2.53 9.91
C SER A 300 -27.44 2.20 10.67
N PHE A 301 -27.47 1.16 11.53
CA PHE A 301 -26.26 0.71 12.24
C PHE A 301 -25.13 0.35 11.27
N ARG A 302 -25.41 -0.39 10.19
CA ARG A 302 -24.43 -0.71 9.13
C ARG A 302 -23.75 0.56 8.62
N LYS A 303 -24.53 1.54 8.15
CA LYS A 303 -24.05 2.81 7.56
C LYS A 303 -23.30 3.71 8.53
N GLU A 304 -23.63 3.68 9.81
CA GLU A 304 -22.90 4.42 10.85
C GLU A 304 -21.57 3.73 11.24
N ASN A 305 -21.40 2.45 10.92
CA ASN A 305 -20.29 1.64 11.42
C ASN A 305 -19.29 1.15 10.36
N THR A 306 -19.61 1.24 9.08
CA THR A 306 -18.73 0.94 7.93
C THR A 306 -18.56 2.18 7.05
N LYS A 307 -17.40 2.34 6.39
CA LYS A 307 -17.29 3.25 5.24
C LYS A 307 -18.23 2.79 4.11
N ASN A 308 -18.72 3.71 3.28
CA ASN A 308 -19.66 3.39 2.20
C ASN A 308 -18.91 2.91 0.95
N GLU A 309 -18.71 1.60 0.79
CA GLU A 309 -18.22 1.02 -0.49
C GLU A 309 -19.07 1.48 -1.70
N SER A 310 -20.36 1.79 -1.49
CA SER A 310 -21.27 2.28 -2.52
C SER A 310 -20.90 3.63 -3.16
N ASN A 311 -19.88 4.33 -2.65
CA ASN A 311 -19.30 5.54 -3.24
C ASN A 311 -17.83 5.38 -3.66
N GLU A 312 -17.17 4.26 -3.35
CA GLU A 312 -15.73 4.04 -3.60
C GLU A 312 -15.47 2.94 -4.63
N ALA A 313 -16.41 2.01 -4.84
CA ALA A 313 -16.39 1.01 -5.93
C ALA A 313 -16.50 1.59 -7.35
N SER A 314 -16.35 2.91 -7.52
CA SER A 314 -16.27 3.61 -8.80
C SER A 314 -15.14 4.65 -8.86
N LYS A 315 -14.12 4.54 -7.99
CA LYS A 315 -12.83 5.22 -8.19
C LYS A 315 -11.77 4.20 -8.56
N GLU A 316 -11.01 4.51 -9.61
CA GLU A 316 -9.73 3.86 -9.85
C GLU A 316 -8.78 4.11 -8.66
N PRO A 317 -7.73 3.29 -8.46
CA PRO A 317 -6.66 3.64 -7.53
C PRO A 317 -6.16 5.06 -7.83
N ASN A 318 -5.97 5.87 -6.79
CA ASN A 318 -5.62 7.28 -6.93
C ASN A 318 -4.32 7.42 -7.73
N ARG A 319 -4.45 7.80 -9.01
CA ARG A 319 -3.36 7.96 -9.99
C ARG A 319 -2.32 9.02 -9.61
N TYR A 320 -2.59 9.82 -8.57
CA TYR A 320 -1.72 10.88 -8.05
C TYR A 320 -1.01 10.52 -6.74
N SER A 321 -1.19 9.29 -6.24
CA SER A 321 -0.52 8.78 -5.04
C SER A 321 1.01 8.90 -5.11
N ALA A 322 1.60 8.63 -6.28
CA ALA A 322 3.04 8.77 -6.53
C ALA A 322 3.56 10.22 -6.41
N ALA A 323 2.67 11.22 -6.47
CA ALA A 323 2.96 12.64 -6.23
C ALA A 323 2.61 13.10 -4.80
N GLY A 324 2.19 12.19 -3.91
CA GLY A 324 1.75 12.50 -2.55
C GLY A 324 0.41 13.23 -2.47
N ILE A 325 -0.43 13.15 -3.51
CA ILE A 325 -1.71 13.86 -3.61
C ILE A 325 -2.86 12.93 -3.26
N ASP A 326 -3.67 13.33 -2.27
CA ASP A 326 -4.72 12.52 -1.65
C ASP A 326 -6.09 12.61 -2.36
N ASP A 327 -6.47 13.80 -2.84
CA ASP A 327 -7.76 14.08 -3.48
C ASP A 327 -7.61 14.23 -5.00
N ALA A 328 -7.74 13.09 -5.70
CA ALA A 328 -7.75 13.03 -7.14
C ALA A 328 -8.86 13.88 -7.79
N ASP A 329 -10.07 13.92 -7.19
CA ASP A 329 -11.19 14.62 -7.83
C ASP A 329 -11.01 16.14 -7.71
N GLU A 330 -10.45 16.64 -6.61
CA GLU A 330 -10.12 18.05 -6.43
C GLU A 330 -9.03 18.49 -7.41
N LEU A 331 -8.05 17.62 -7.69
CA LEU A 331 -7.02 17.87 -8.71
C LEU A 331 -7.60 17.86 -10.13
N ASP A 332 -8.40 16.86 -10.50
CA ASP A 332 -9.04 16.77 -11.83
C ASP A 332 -9.91 17.99 -12.11
N LYS A 333 -10.71 18.43 -11.12
CA LYS A 333 -11.51 19.67 -11.18
C LYS A 333 -10.63 20.91 -11.29
N THR A 334 -9.47 20.93 -10.63
CA THR A 334 -8.51 22.04 -10.71
C THR A 334 -7.89 22.12 -12.11
N PHE A 335 -7.49 20.99 -12.69
CA PHE A 335 -6.95 20.94 -14.06
C PHE A 335 -7.99 21.40 -15.08
N GLU A 336 -9.22 20.88 -15.05
CA GLU A 336 -10.27 21.28 -15.99
C GLU A 336 -10.68 22.76 -15.80
N LEU A 337 -10.67 23.29 -14.57
CA LEU A 337 -10.85 24.72 -14.32
C LEU A 337 -9.76 25.58 -14.96
N LEU A 338 -8.49 25.15 -14.88
CA LEU A 338 -7.36 25.85 -15.50
C LEU A 338 -7.39 25.75 -17.03
N ARG A 339 -7.82 24.60 -17.56
CA ARG A 339 -8.05 24.35 -18.98
C ARG A 339 -9.13 25.25 -19.56
N ILE A 340 -10.26 25.41 -18.85
CA ILE A 340 -11.33 26.34 -19.21
C ILE A 340 -10.81 27.78 -19.14
N ALA A 341 -10.10 28.15 -18.07
CA ALA A 341 -9.52 29.50 -17.94
C ALA A 341 -8.56 29.86 -19.10
N LEU A 342 -7.72 28.92 -19.56
CA LEU A 342 -6.89 29.15 -20.76
C LEU A 342 -7.72 29.24 -22.04
N SER A 343 -8.78 28.46 -22.16
CA SER A 343 -9.66 28.42 -23.35
C SER A 343 -10.48 29.70 -23.51
N ASP A 344 -11.01 30.24 -22.41
CA ASP A 344 -11.72 31.53 -22.36
C ASP A 344 -10.76 32.73 -22.26
N ASN A 345 -9.44 32.48 -22.19
CA ASN A 345 -8.38 33.47 -22.01
C ASN A 345 -8.56 34.31 -20.71
N ASP A 346 -9.10 33.70 -19.65
CA ASP A 346 -9.15 34.23 -18.29
C ASP A 346 -7.78 34.10 -17.61
N LYS A 347 -6.98 35.13 -17.83
CA LYS A 347 -5.66 35.32 -17.23
C LYS A 347 -5.70 35.50 -15.71
N ASP A 348 -6.82 35.97 -15.14
CA ASP A 348 -6.90 36.22 -13.71
C ASP A 348 -7.15 34.92 -12.94
N THR A 349 -8.06 34.07 -13.42
CA THR A 349 -8.26 32.73 -12.84
C THR A 349 -7.01 31.86 -12.99
N PHE A 350 -6.38 31.80 -14.17
CA PHE A 350 -5.17 30.97 -14.34
C PHE A 350 -4.00 31.45 -13.48
N ALA A 351 -3.80 32.77 -13.35
CA ALA A 351 -2.68 33.33 -12.59
C ALA A 351 -2.84 33.24 -11.05
N ASP A 352 -4.00 32.82 -10.53
CA ASP A 352 -4.20 32.53 -9.10
C ASP A 352 -3.59 31.19 -8.64
N TYR A 353 -3.47 30.21 -9.55
CA TYR A 353 -2.95 28.86 -9.26
C TYR A 353 -1.45 28.71 -9.54
N ILE A 354 -0.72 29.82 -9.69
CA ILE A 354 0.73 29.81 -9.87
C ILE A 354 1.42 29.91 -8.51
N ALA A 355 2.37 29.00 -8.24
CA ALA A 355 3.22 29.08 -7.06
C ALA A 355 4.29 30.17 -7.27
N TYR A 356 4.06 31.36 -6.72
CA TYR A 356 5.02 32.48 -6.79
C TYR A 356 6.11 32.39 -5.70
N PRO A 357 7.37 32.78 -5.99
CA PRO A 357 7.86 33.29 -7.27
C PRO A 357 8.18 32.16 -8.26
N ILE A 358 7.80 32.34 -9.54
CA ILE A 358 8.03 31.35 -10.61
C ILE A 358 9.10 31.83 -11.60
N LYS A 359 9.88 30.89 -12.16
CA LYS A 359 10.96 31.17 -13.12
C LYS A 359 10.54 30.73 -14.52
N VAL A 360 10.45 31.70 -15.43
CA VAL A 360 9.93 31.55 -16.79
C VAL A 360 10.79 32.31 -17.79
N ASN A 361 10.64 32.03 -19.08
CA ASN A 361 11.19 32.87 -20.13
C ASN A 361 10.23 34.03 -20.45
N VAL A 362 10.76 35.23 -20.60
CA VAL A 362 10.06 36.40 -21.14
C VAL A 362 10.97 37.01 -22.21
N ASP A 363 10.46 37.17 -23.43
CA ASP A 363 11.16 37.75 -24.57
C ASP A 363 12.58 37.16 -24.80
N GLY A 364 12.69 35.83 -24.62
CA GLY A 364 13.94 35.07 -24.79
C GLY A 364 14.94 35.16 -23.62
N LYS A 365 14.50 35.57 -22.43
CA LYS A 365 15.35 35.65 -21.21
C LYS A 365 14.65 35.01 -20.01
N LYS A 366 15.39 34.26 -19.19
CA LYS A 366 14.87 33.78 -17.90
C LYS A 366 14.66 34.95 -16.93
N VAL A 367 13.45 35.04 -16.39
CA VAL A 367 12.98 36.05 -15.43
C VAL A 367 12.30 35.33 -14.26
N GLU A 368 12.43 35.89 -13.05
CA GLU A 368 11.73 35.43 -11.85
C GLU A 368 10.53 36.36 -11.60
N ILE A 369 9.33 35.85 -11.83
CA ILE A 369 8.04 36.55 -11.71
C ILE A 369 7.53 36.38 -10.28
N LYS A 370 7.25 37.50 -9.60
CA LYS A 370 7.10 37.51 -8.14
C LYS A 370 5.66 37.48 -7.63
N ASP A 371 4.70 37.86 -8.46
CA ASP A 371 3.30 37.90 -8.09
C ASP A 371 2.37 37.82 -9.31
N LYS A 372 1.08 37.65 -9.03
CA LYS A 372 -0.02 37.57 -10.01
C LYS A 372 -0.07 38.76 -10.97
N SER A 373 0.22 39.97 -10.50
CA SER A 373 0.16 41.19 -11.31
C SER A 373 1.32 41.24 -12.32
N GLU A 374 2.51 40.83 -11.89
CA GLU A 374 3.66 40.68 -12.78
C GLU A 374 3.47 39.52 -13.78
N PHE A 375 2.82 38.42 -13.39
CA PHE A 375 2.49 37.31 -14.29
C PHE A 375 1.47 37.72 -15.36
N ILE A 376 0.32 38.30 -14.98
CA ILE A 376 -0.73 38.74 -15.92
C ILE A 376 -0.17 39.76 -16.92
N LYS A 377 0.72 40.66 -16.48
CA LYS A 377 1.37 41.64 -17.36
C LYS A 377 2.26 41.01 -18.43
N ASN A 378 2.92 39.89 -18.15
CA ASN A 378 3.80 39.19 -19.08
C ASN A 378 3.13 37.96 -19.72
N PHE A 379 1.83 37.74 -19.47
CA PHE A 379 1.13 36.47 -19.75
C PHE A 379 1.29 36.00 -21.19
N ASP A 380 1.14 36.87 -22.19
CA ASP A 380 1.23 36.45 -23.60
C ASP A 380 2.67 36.18 -24.10
N SER A 381 3.70 36.63 -23.36
CA SER A 381 5.11 36.24 -23.59
C SER A 381 5.49 34.95 -22.85
N ILE A 382 4.75 34.59 -21.79
CA ILE A 382 4.95 33.33 -21.03
C ILE A 382 4.14 32.22 -21.69
N MET A 383 2.82 32.41 -21.76
CA MET A 383 1.83 31.50 -22.31
C MET A 383 1.64 31.75 -23.81
N SER A 384 2.57 31.25 -24.63
CA SER A 384 2.42 31.27 -26.08
C SER A 384 1.19 30.48 -26.53
N GLU A 385 0.65 30.79 -27.72
CA GLU A 385 -0.53 30.08 -28.26
C GLU A 385 -0.31 28.57 -28.45
N ASP A 386 0.93 28.12 -28.62
CA ASP A 386 1.25 26.68 -28.68
C ASP A 386 1.41 26.07 -27.28
N LEU A 387 1.99 26.80 -26.32
CA LEU A 387 2.07 26.37 -24.92
C LEU A 387 0.67 26.24 -24.27
N LYS A 388 -0.26 27.15 -24.60
CA LYS A 388 -1.68 27.02 -24.23
C LYS A 388 -2.30 25.73 -24.76
N LYS A 389 -2.01 25.34 -26.01
CA LYS A 389 -2.53 24.11 -26.63
C LYS A 389 -1.99 22.85 -25.97
N VAL A 390 -0.75 22.84 -25.48
CA VAL A 390 -0.22 21.70 -24.70
C VAL A 390 -1.11 21.46 -23.47
N PHE A 391 -1.35 22.49 -22.67
CA PHE A 391 -2.22 22.39 -21.49
C PHE A 391 -3.68 22.06 -21.85
N ILE A 392 -4.24 22.68 -22.90
CA ILE A 392 -5.65 22.50 -23.29
C ILE A 392 -5.94 21.11 -23.87
N ASN A 393 -4.97 20.49 -24.54
CA ASN A 393 -5.14 19.18 -25.20
C ASN A 393 -4.69 17.98 -24.35
N GLN A 394 -3.91 18.20 -23.28
CA GLN A 394 -3.53 17.15 -22.34
C GLN A 394 -4.76 16.45 -21.76
N LYS A 395 -4.71 15.11 -21.68
CA LYS A 395 -5.75 14.30 -21.02
C LYS A 395 -5.34 13.92 -19.61
N VAL A 396 -6.34 13.72 -18.76
CA VAL A 396 -6.20 13.37 -17.33
C VAL A 396 -5.77 11.91 -17.16
N GLU A 397 -6.11 11.08 -18.14
CA GLU A 397 -5.74 9.66 -18.25
C GLU A 397 -4.32 9.46 -18.81
N GLU A 398 -3.71 10.51 -19.37
CA GLU A 398 -2.39 10.51 -20.02
C GLU A 398 -1.37 11.35 -19.21
N PHE A 399 -1.66 11.63 -17.94
CA PHE A 399 -0.75 12.33 -17.04
C PHE A 399 0.42 11.43 -16.62
N PHE A 400 1.64 11.94 -16.79
CA PHE A 400 2.82 11.37 -16.14
C PHE A 400 2.94 11.92 -14.71
N VAL A 401 3.01 11.02 -13.73
CA VAL A 401 2.98 11.35 -12.30
C VAL A 401 4.21 10.76 -11.62
N ASN A 402 4.87 11.55 -10.76
CA ASN A 402 5.93 11.07 -9.88
C ASN A 402 6.05 11.96 -8.63
N GLN A 403 7.04 11.68 -7.77
CA GLN A 403 7.30 12.38 -6.50
C GLN A 403 7.46 13.91 -6.58
N TYR A 404 7.63 14.49 -7.77
CA TYR A 404 7.67 15.95 -7.95
C TYR A 404 6.29 16.56 -8.24
N GLY A 405 5.36 15.79 -8.81
CA GLY A 405 4.04 16.25 -9.20
C GLY A 405 3.49 15.56 -10.45
N ILE A 406 2.55 16.24 -11.09
CA ILE A 406 1.97 15.91 -12.39
C ILE A 406 2.70 16.71 -13.46
N MET A 407 3.20 16.03 -14.49
CA MET A 407 3.75 16.62 -15.69
C MET A 407 2.66 16.77 -16.76
N ILE A 408 2.67 17.90 -17.45
CA ILE A 408 1.75 18.24 -18.55
C ILE A 408 2.58 18.53 -19.80
N GLY A 409 2.24 17.87 -20.92
CA GLY A 409 3.10 17.81 -22.09
C GLY A 409 4.35 16.96 -21.85
N ASP A 410 5.42 17.26 -22.58
CA ASP A 410 6.74 16.62 -22.45
C ASP A 410 7.59 17.27 -21.34
N GLY A 411 6.97 18.08 -20.47
CA GLY A 411 7.60 18.81 -19.37
C GLY A 411 7.26 20.30 -19.31
N GLU A 412 6.41 20.81 -20.20
CA GLU A 412 6.00 22.22 -20.29
C GLU A 412 5.44 22.77 -18.99
N PHE A 413 4.66 22.00 -18.22
CA PHE A 413 4.15 22.42 -16.91
C PHE A 413 4.28 21.33 -15.86
N TRP A 414 4.39 21.78 -14.60
CA TRP A 414 4.38 20.93 -13.42
C TRP A 414 3.39 21.45 -12.37
N ILE A 415 2.45 20.59 -11.96
CA ILE A 415 1.46 20.84 -10.90
C ILE A 415 1.77 19.93 -9.71
N SER A 416 1.70 20.47 -8.49
CA SER A 416 1.76 19.68 -7.26
C SER A 416 1.03 20.38 -6.11
N GLN A 417 0.97 19.73 -4.94
CA GLN A 417 0.49 20.34 -3.71
C GLN A 417 1.61 21.19 -3.08
N ILE A 418 1.43 22.51 -3.04
CA ILE A 418 2.48 23.45 -2.61
C ILE A 418 2.00 24.26 -1.40
N GLU A 419 2.62 24.04 -0.24
CA GLU A 419 2.31 24.79 0.97
C GLU A 419 2.52 26.31 0.80
N GLY A 420 1.62 27.11 1.38
CA GLY A 420 1.71 28.57 1.39
C GLY A 420 1.24 29.29 0.12
N THR A 421 0.78 28.55 -0.90
CA THR A 421 0.08 29.12 -2.06
C THR A 421 -1.39 29.44 -1.76
N LYS A 422 -2.11 30.01 -2.72
CA LYS A 422 -3.53 30.39 -2.58
C LYS A 422 -4.49 29.19 -2.67
N HIS A 423 -4.12 28.15 -3.40
CA HIS A 423 -4.95 26.98 -3.73
C HIS A 423 -4.14 25.70 -3.49
N LYS A 424 -4.78 24.64 -2.97
CA LYS A 424 -4.12 23.38 -2.54
C LYS A 424 -3.14 22.85 -3.59
N PHE A 425 -3.59 22.78 -4.84
CA PHE A 425 -2.75 22.47 -5.99
C PHE A 425 -2.33 23.75 -6.72
N SER A 426 -1.08 23.81 -7.17
CA SER A 426 -0.54 24.95 -7.90
C SER A 426 0.48 24.53 -8.96
N ILE A 427 0.51 25.26 -10.08
CA ILE A 427 1.56 25.18 -11.09
C ILE A 427 2.83 25.81 -10.50
N TYR A 428 3.89 25.02 -10.31
CA TYR A 428 5.18 25.49 -9.78
C TYR A 428 6.30 25.50 -10.82
N GLY A 429 6.11 24.83 -11.96
CA GLY A 429 7.01 24.85 -13.10
C GLY A 429 6.27 25.22 -14.40
N ILE A 430 6.86 26.14 -15.17
CA ILE A 430 6.49 26.42 -16.57
C ILE A 430 7.79 26.50 -17.37
N ASN A 431 7.96 25.62 -18.35
CA ASN A 431 9.12 25.53 -19.24
C ASN A 431 8.73 26.04 -20.64
N ASN A 432 8.83 27.35 -20.84
CA ASN A 432 8.41 28.07 -22.06
C ASN A 432 9.55 28.72 -22.85
#